data_AF-A0A7S4UI56-F1
#
_entry.id   AF-A0A7S4UI56-F1
#
_cell.length_a   1.000
_cell.length_b   1.000
_cell.length_c   1.000
_cell.angle_alpha   90.00
_cell.angle_beta   90.00
_cell.angle_gamma   90.00
#
_symmetry.space_group_name_H-M   'P 1'
#
loop_
_entity.id
_entity.type
_entity.pdbx_description
1 polymer ?
#
loop_
_entity_poly.entity_id
_entity_poly.type
_entity_poly.pdbx_seq_one_letter_code
_entity_poly.pdbx_strand_id
1 'polypeptide(L)'
;PQQPQQPQQPQQPFPLDTKDFIHLLSRWSSLKPTPKQVIQEIDSLLSILSPSVACHAGGYVAVNVEALHHKYKYWYWNERFDPENEYKIVLFRLSKALLPSDTFAHIYLDCFEEKETVVAVDSLYYYNKSHSWNLSLEEEKTATGTMFGTPLFMYFKKISDFIEEKVTEYIRLNGATHDPTALTRLNYDALEKLCRDRMILETLLETPYTIGKMRSSLVQPMLNRSSHWASSVPPRLFPPPRLGEAVKEINYFTNHLDSLIQKELQEHYSSILSQIVAFKKRAGDLIRGKTKIEMCQWWLGHIENRVDNYLAEKGYQHDALPDNYLIVKPTDLSAVYQNQQMLHKLLNDEEGEEEAGIEELVEVVCEEVYEVVDPLKDEIQFLLEKRWVGLPLRVEMTSELDLGEGGREEALKRDFEYLVQMKEMDKEIERRRDSGKEKRKMEMSHVVPVAGLVMARFHVLLCELNTAIGHWEKKAEMEARAEQGVEQMTQSQKQDQQEQPQLPQQPQQPQQPQQ
;
A
#
# COMPACT_ATOMS: atom_id res chain seq x y z
N PRO A 1 -20.47 -50.65 22.09
CA PRO A 1 -21.12 -49.35 21.80
C PRO A 1 -20.18 -48.45 21.00
N GLN A 2 -20.27 -48.52 19.67
CA GLN A 2 -19.50 -47.70 18.74
C GLN A 2 -20.21 -46.35 18.56
N GLN A 3 -19.47 -45.24 18.67
CA GLN A 3 -19.97 -43.91 18.34
C GLN A 3 -20.12 -43.77 16.81
N PRO A 4 -21.16 -43.08 16.32
CA PRO A 4 -21.37 -42.88 14.90
C PRO A 4 -20.36 -41.87 14.34
N GLN A 5 -19.68 -42.25 13.25
CA GLN A 5 -18.83 -41.35 12.46
C GLN A 5 -19.69 -40.28 11.79
N GLN A 6 -19.32 -39.01 11.98
CA GLN A 6 -19.88 -37.90 11.23
C GLN A 6 -19.43 -37.97 9.76
N PRO A 7 -20.29 -37.60 8.79
CA PRO A 7 -19.95 -37.59 7.38
C PRO A 7 -18.84 -36.56 7.11
N GLN A 8 -17.77 -37.01 6.43
CA GLN A 8 -16.71 -36.14 5.94
C GLN A 8 -17.29 -35.11 4.97
N GLN A 9 -17.12 -33.82 5.28
CA GLN A 9 -17.44 -32.74 4.35
C GLN A 9 -16.53 -32.81 3.11
N PRO A 10 -17.05 -32.48 1.91
CA PRO A 10 -16.24 -32.44 0.70
C PRO A 10 -15.08 -31.44 0.87
N GLN A 11 -13.85 -31.92 0.65
CA GLN A 11 -12.66 -31.09 0.64
C GLN A 11 -12.84 -29.97 -0.39
N GLN A 12 -12.83 -28.72 0.07
CA GLN A 12 -12.77 -27.57 -0.84
C GLN A 12 -11.41 -27.56 -1.55
N PRO A 13 -11.35 -27.21 -2.84
CA PRO A 13 -10.08 -27.09 -3.55
C PRO A 13 -9.23 -26.01 -2.88
N PHE A 14 -7.98 -26.35 -2.58
CA PHE A 14 -7.00 -25.40 -2.06
C PHE A 14 -6.84 -24.23 -3.03
N PRO A 15 -6.86 -22.97 -2.58
CA PRO A 15 -6.50 -21.85 -3.42
C PRO A 15 -5.02 -22.00 -3.82
N LEU A 16 -4.72 -21.82 -5.11
CA LEU A 16 -3.33 -21.74 -5.58
C LEU A 16 -2.59 -20.66 -4.77
N ASP A 17 -1.48 -21.03 -4.17
CA ASP A 17 -0.58 -20.08 -3.51
C ASP A 17 0.00 -19.13 -4.56
N THR A 18 0.03 -17.84 -4.24
CA THR A 18 0.68 -16.77 -5.03
C THR A 18 2.09 -17.16 -5.48
N LYS A 19 2.80 -17.99 -4.70
CA LYS A 19 4.11 -18.55 -5.07
C LYS A 19 4.07 -19.50 -6.28
N ASP A 20 3.04 -20.32 -6.42
CA ASP A 20 2.89 -21.24 -7.56
C ASP A 20 2.57 -20.49 -8.85
N PHE A 21 1.80 -19.40 -8.74
CA PHE A 21 1.51 -18.49 -9.85
C PHE A 21 2.76 -17.75 -10.35
N ILE A 22 3.61 -17.27 -9.43
CA ILE A 22 4.89 -16.63 -9.76
C ILE A 22 5.87 -17.63 -10.39
N HIS A 23 5.89 -18.88 -9.93
CA HIS A 23 6.73 -19.93 -10.52
C HIS A 23 6.31 -20.30 -11.96
N LEU A 24 5.00 -20.24 -12.25
CA LEU A 24 4.45 -20.48 -13.59
C LEU A 24 4.82 -19.36 -14.58
N LEU A 25 4.74 -18.10 -14.15
CA LEU A 25 5.12 -16.93 -14.95
C LEU A 25 6.64 -16.90 -15.23
N SER A 26 7.46 -17.33 -14.26
CA SER A 26 8.91 -17.49 -14.44
C SER A 26 9.26 -18.56 -15.49
N ARG A 27 8.44 -19.62 -15.60
CA ARG A 27 8.60 -20.67 -16.62
C ARG A 27 8.26 -20.17 -18.02
N TRP A 28 7.26 -19.31 -18.18
CA TRP A 28 6.84 -18.72 -19.45
C TRP A 28 7.88 -17.77 -20.07
N SER A 29 8.63 -17.02 -19.26
CA SER A 29 9.66 -16.11 -19.77
C SER A 29 10.82 -16.85 -20.46
N SER A 30 11.04 -18.12 -20.12
CA SER A 30 12.16 -18.92 -20.62
C SER A 30 11.91 -19.68 -21.93
N LEU A 31 10.66 -19.84 -22.37
CA LEU A 31 10.31 -20.83 -23.42
C LEU A 31 9.89 -20.27 -24.79
N LYS A 32 9.82 -18.94 -24.97
CA LYS A 32 9.38 -18.29 -26.23
C LYS A 32 8.25 -19.05 -26.98
N PRO A 33 7.11 -19.31 -26.34
CA PRO A 33 6.06 -20.12 -26.94
C PRO A 33 5.45 -19.44 -28.17
N THR A 34 5.01 -20.23 -29.14
CA THR A 34 4.26 -19.72 -30.29
C THR A 34 2.86 -19.26 -29.85
N PRO A 35 2.24 -18.27 -30.53
CA PRO A 35 0.91 -17.77 -30.16
C PRO A 35 -0.17 -18.86 -30.05
N LYS A 36 -0.06 -19.92 -30.86
CA LYS A 36 -0.97 -21.07 -30.83
C LYS A 36 -0.84 -21.92 -29.56
N GLN A 37 0.37 -22.03 -29.00
CA GLN A 37 0.63 -22.76 -27.75
C GLN A 37 0.11 -21.98 -26.53
N VAL A 38 0.26 -20.65 -26.56
CA VAL A 38 -0.28 -19.76 -25.52
C VAL A 38 -1.81 -19.85 -25.47
N ILE A 39 -2.48 -19.85 -26.62
CA ILE A 39 -3.94 -19.97 -26.70
C ILE A 39 -4.43 -21.34 -26.18
N GLN A 40 -3.76 -22.45 -26.53
CA GLN A 40 -4.14 -23.78 -26.05
C GLN A 40 -3.94 -23.98 -24.53
N GLU A 41 -2.91 -23.36 -23.94
CA GLU A 41 -2.71 -23.39 -22.49
C GLU A 41 -3.73 -22.52 -21.74
N ILE A 42 -4.09 -21.35 -22.28
CA ILE A 42 -5.14 -20.49 -21.71
C ILE A 42 -6.50 -21.21 -21.74
N ASP A 43 -6.86 -21.84 -22.85
CA ASP A 43 -8.10 -22.62 -22.96
C ASP A 43 -8.13 -23.80 -21.99
N SER A 44 -6.98 -24.45 -21.74
CA SER A 44 -6.86 -25.53 -20.76
C SER A 44 -7.02 -25.01 -19.32
N LEU A 45 -6.46 -23.84 -18.99
CA LEU A 45 -6.59 -23.22 -17.68
C LEU A 45 -8.02 -22.73 -17.40
N LEU A 46 -8.69 -22.17 -18.40
CA LEU A 46 -10.08 -21.73 -18.30
C LEU A 46 -11.05 -22.90 -18.13
N SER A 47 -10.70 -24.10 -18.61
CA SER A 47 -11.51 -25.31 -18.42
C SER A 47 -11.48 -25.88 -16.99
N ILE A 48 -10.51 -25.48 -16.17
CA ILE A 48 -10.30 -25.95 -14.78
C ILE A 48 -10.96 -25.01 -13.76
N LEU A 49 -11.25 -23.75 -14.14
CA LEU A 49 -11.83 -22.75 -13.26
C LEU A 49 -13.37 -22.81 -13.27
N SER A 50 -13.98 -22.84 -12.08
CA SER A 50 -15.44 -22.74 -11.90
C SER A 50 -16.01 -21.49 -12.60
N PRO A 51 -17.23 -21.55 -13.19
CA PRO A 51 -17.84 -20.43 -13.93
C PRO A 51 -17.93 -19.10 -13.17
N SER A 52 -17.80 -19.11 -11.84
CA SER A 52 -17.85 -17.95 -10.96
C SER A 52 -16.57 -17.11 -10.89
N VAL A 53 -15.44 -17.57 -11.44
CA VAL A 53 -14.12 -16.86 -11.38
C VAL A 53 -13.72 -16.25 -12.73
N ALA A 54 -14.36 -16.65 -13.83
CA ALA A 54 -13.98 -16.28 -15.20
C ALA A 54 -14.27 -14.80 -15.59
N CYS A 55 -14.88 -14.01 -14.73
CA CYS A 55 -15.32 -12.65 -15.09
C CYS A 55 -14.26 -11.55 -14.93
N HIS A 56 -13.04 -11.83 -14.45
CA HIS A 56 -12.06 -10.77 -14.11
C HIS A 56 -10.62 -11.06 -14.60
N ALA A 57 -10.44 -11.44 -15.87
CA ALA A 57 -9.12 -11.47 -16.48
C ALA A 57 -9.18 -11.07 -17.96
N GLY A 58 -9.13 -9.76 -18.24
CA GLY A 58 -8.89 -9.24 -19.59
C GLY A 58 -7.41 -9.33 -19.93
N GLY A 59 -7.01 -10.29 -20.76
CA GLY A 59 -5.66 -10.40 -21.30
C GLY A 59 -5.61 -9.96 -22.77
N TYR A 60 -4.78 -8.98 -23.09
CA TYR A 60 -4.49 -8.56 -24.46
C TYR A 60 -3.42 -9.45 -25.10
N VAL A 61 -3.61 -9.82 -26.37
CA VAL A 61 -2.59 -10.44 -27.23
C VAL A 61 -2.17 -9.41 -28.27
N ALA A 62 -0.93 -8.94 -28.21
CA ALA A 62 -0.34 -8.08 -29.23
C ALA A 62 -0.07 -8.89 -30.51
N VAL A 63 -0.74 -8.54 -31.62
CA VAL A 63 -0.47 -9.11 -32.94
C VAL A 63 0.53 -8.19 -33.66
N ASN A 64 1.66 -8.77 -34.10
CA ASN A 64 2.70 -8.06 -34.83
C ASN A 64 2.16 -7.47 -36.15
N VAL A 65 2.18 -6.13 -36.24
CA VAL A 65 1.66 -5.31 -37.34
C VAL A 65 2.40 -5.53 -38.67
N GLU A 66 3.63 -6.06 -38.67
CA GLU A 66 4.35 -6.40 -39.91
C GLU A 66 3.64 -7.50 -40.73
N ALA A 67 2.86 -8.38 -40.09
CA ALA A 67 2.16 -9.45 -40.79
C ALA A 67 0.96 -8.96 -41.63
N LEU A 68 0.41 -7.78 -41.31
CA LEU A 68 -0.75 -7.20 -42.02
C LEU A 68 -0.34 -6.37 -43.25
N HIS A 69 0.89 -5.89 -43.30
CA HIS A 69 1.41 -5.05 -44.40
C HIS A 69 1.41 -5.77 -45.76
N HIS A 70 1.46 -7.10 -45.77
CA HIS A 70 1.49 -7.88 -47.00
C HIS A 70 0.12 -8.10 -47.66
N LYS A 71 -1.00 -7.80 -46.99
CA LYS A 71 -2.34 -8.20 -47.47
C LYS A 71 -3.19 -7.08 -48.07
N TYR A 72 -2.91 -5.81 -47.76
CA TYR A 72 -3.68 -4.68 -48.27
C TYR A 72 -2.77 -3.55 -48.76
N LYS A 73 -2.61 -3.45 -50.09
CA LYS A 73 -2.12 -2.21 -50.73
C LYS A 73 -3.15 -1.11 -50.42
N TYR A 74 -2.68 0.12 -50.18
CA TYR A 74 -3.45 1.35 -49.87
C TYR A 74 -3.63 1.68 -48.38
N TRP A 75 -2.51 1.98 -47.71
CA TRP A 75 -2.50 2.84 -46.52
C TRP A 75 -1.54 4.01 -46.82
N TYR A 76 -1.92 5.22 -46.45
CA TYR A 76 -1.02 6.39 -46.52
C TYR A 76 -0.79 6.85 -45.08
N TRP A 77 0.47 6.83 -44.66
CA TRP A 77 0.94 7.24 -43.33
C TRP A 77 1.30 8.72 -43.38
N ASN A 78 0.76 9.53 -42.47
CA ASN A 78 1.24 10.91 -42.29
C ASN A 78 1.28 11.24 -40.79
N GLU A 79 2.49 11.34 -40.25
CA GLU A 79 2.74 11.74 -38.86
C GLU A 79 2.80 13.26 -38.76
N ARG A 80 2.08 13.82 -37.79
CA ARG A 80 2.42 15.13 -37.23
C ARG A 80 2.40 15.06 -35.71
N PHE A 81 3.43 15.63 -35.12
CA PHE A 81 3.68 15.68 -33.69
C PHE A 81 3.29 17.08 -33.19
N ASP A 82 2.42 17.15 -32.18
CA ASP A 82 2.17 18.39 -31.42
C ASP A 82 3.01 18.34 -30.14
N PRO A 83 4.03 19.19 -29.98
CA PRO A 83 4.94 19.12 -28.84
C PRO A 83 4.35 19.62 -27.52
N GLU A 84 3.16 20.26 -27.52
CA GLU A 84 2.56 20.82 -26.29
C GLU A 84 1.54 19.89 -25.62
N ASN A 85 1.02 18.88 -26.31
CA ASN A 85 0.13 17.87 -25.76
C ASN A 85 0.60 16.52 -26.28
N GLU A 86 1.04 15.61 -25.42
CA GLU A 86 1.74 14.33 -25.72
C GLU A 86 0.94 13.28 -26.55
N TYR A 87 0.10 13.69 -27.50
CA TYR A 87 -0.73 12.81 -28.32
C TYR A 87 -0.17 12.70 -29.75
N LYS A 88 -0.12 11.46 -30.28
CA LYS A 88 0.02 11.20 -31.72
C LYS A 88 -1.37 11.07 -32.34
N ILE A 89 -1.66 11.85 -33.37
CA ILE A 89 -2.92 11.71 -34.14
C ILE A 89 -2.62 10.97 -35.43
N VAL A 90 -3.24 9.79 -35.63
CA VAL A 90 -3.17 9.04 -36.89
C VAL A 90 -4.47 9.26 -37.67
N LEU A 91 -4.37 9.92 -38.84
CA LEU A 91 -5.51 10.15 -39.73
C LEU A 91 -5.49 9.17 -40.89
N PHE A 92 -6.55 8.36 -41.02
CA PHE A 92 -6.74 7.51 -42.20
C PHE A 92 -7.57 8.24 -43.26
N ARG A 93 -7.07 8.26 -44.51
CA ARG A 93 -7.87 8.69 -45.67
C ARG A 93 -8.55 7.48 -46.28
N LEU A 94 -9.82 7.27 -45.96
CA LEU A 94 -10.64 6.28 -46.67
C LEU A 94 -11.13 6.87 -48.00
N SER A 95 -10.95 6.12 -49.08
CA SER A 95 -11.52 6.44 -50.39
C SER A 95 -12.93 5.87 -50.45
N LYS A 96 -13.95 6.73 -50.66
CA LYS A 96 -15.37 6.35 -50.73
C LYS A 96 -15.68 5.29 -51.81
N ALA A 97 -14.74 5.03 -52.73
CA ALA A 97 -15.01 4.21 -53.90
C ALA A 97 -15.19 2.70 -53.62
N LEU A 98 -14.91 2.17 -52.42
CA LEU A 98 -14.80 0.71 -52.24
C LEU A 98 -15.35 0.10 -50.93
N LEU A 99 -15.98 0.87 -50.04
CA LEU A 99 -16.45 0.31 -48.76
C LEU A 99 -17.98 0.21 -48.70
N PRO A 100 -18.56 -0.96 -48.38
CA PRO A 100 -19.98 -1.11 -48.09
C PRO A 100 -20.42 -0.19 -46.93
N SER A 101 -21.71 0.17 -46.89
CA SER A 101 -22.33 0.99 -45.83
C SER A 101 -22.13 0.43 -44.41
N ASP A 102 -21.76 -0.83 -44.29
CA ASP A 102 -21.74 -1.58 -43.03
C ASP A 102 -20.30 -1.76 -42.51
N THR A 103 -19.37 -0.91 -42.99
CA THR A 103 -17.96 -0.99 -42.60
C THR A 103 -17.73 -0.17 -41.33
N PHE A 104 -16.96 -0.74 -40.40
CA PHE A 104 -16.51 -0.07 -39.17
C PHE A 104 -15.01 0.20 -39.25
N ALA A 105 -14.56 1.30 -38.65
CA ALA A 105 -13.17 1.67 -38.53
C ALA A 105 -12.73 1.58 -37.06
N HIS A 106 -11.53 1.05 -36.86
CA HIS A 106 -10.87 1.02 -35.55
C HIS A 106 -9.98 2.26 -35.45
N ILE A 107 -10.22 3.08 -34.42
CA ILE A 107 -9.48 4.32 -34.17
C ILE A 107 -8.76 4.17 -32.83
N TYR A 108 -7.47 4.47 -32.83
CA TYR A 108 -6.62 4.50 -31.64
C TYR A 108 -6.42 5.97 -31.22
N LEU A 109 -6.70 6.26 -29.95
CA LEU A 109 -6.79 7.64 -29.44
C LEU A 109 -5.55 8.11 -28.66
N ASP A 110 -4.55 7.25 -28.45
CA ASP A 110 -3.27 7.64 -27.86
C ASP A 110 -2.07 7.00 -28.59
N CYS A 111 -0.87 7.46 -28.21
CA CYS A 111 0.41 7.05 -28.78
C CYS A 111 0.91 5.66 -28.34
N PHE A 112 0.23 5.02 -27.40
CA PHE A 112 0.49 3.68 -26.86
C PHE A 112 -0.54 2.63 -27.33
N GLU A 113 -1.51 3.03 -28.18
CA GLU A 113 -2.56 2.17 -28.74
C GLU A 113 -3.47 1.52 -27.67
N GLU A 114 -3.50 2.04 -26.43
CA GLU A 114 -4.18 1.37 -25.31
C GLU A 114 -5.71 1.51 -25.32
N LYS A 115 -6.23 2.51 -26.04
CA LYS A 115 -7.68 2.76 -26.13
C LYS A 115 -8.18 2.71 -27.57
N GLU A 116 -8.69 1.55 -27.93
CA GLU A 116 -9.38 1.28 -29.20
C GLU A 116 -10.85 1.72 -29.13
N THR A 117 -11.32 2.44 -30.14
CA THR A 117 -12.75 2.74 -30.31
C THR A 117 -13.20 2.35 -31.71
N VAL A 118 -14.27 1.56 -31.79
CA VAL A 118 -14.90 1.15 -33.05
C VAL A 118 -15.91 2.21 -33.44
N VAL A 119 -15.76 2.78 -34.63
CA VAL A 119 -16.63 3.85 -35.13
C VAL A 119 -17.15 3.47 -36.51
N ALA A 120 -18.45 3.62 -36.73
CA ALA A 120 -19.03 3.36 -38.05
C ALA A 120 -18.44 4.33 -39.10
N VAL A 121 -18.15 3.85 -40.31
CA VAL A 121 -17.42 4.63 -41.34
C VAL A 121 -18.18 5.88 -41.82
N ASP A 122 -19.50 5.87 -41.69
CA ASP A 122 -20.41 7.00 -41.91
C ASP A 122 -20.40 8.04 -40.76
N SER A 123 -19.86 7.67 -39.60
CA SER A 123 -19.59 8.58 -38.48
C SER A 123 -18.22 9.25 -38.56
N LEU A 124 -17.30 8.71 -39.37
CA LEU A 124 -16.01 9.35 -39.66
C LEU A 124 -16.20 10.62 -40.50
N TYR A 125 -15.73 11.75 -39.98
CA TYR A 125 -15.68 12.99 -40.75
C TYR A 125 -14.66 12.85 -41.89
N TYR A 126 -15.09 13.06 -43.13
CA TYR A 126 -14.16 13.21 -44.26
C TYR A 126 -13.39 14.52 -44.10
N TYR A 127 -12.19 14.44 -43.52
CA TYR A 127 -11.26 15.56 -43.48
C TYR A 127 -10.75 15.81 -44.91
N ASN A 128 -11.40 16.74 -45.63
CA ASN A 128 -10.93 17.14 -46.94
C ASN A 128 -9.69 18.02 -46.76
N LYS A 129 -8.55 17.59 -47.30
CA LYS A 129 -7.27 18.32 -47.26
C LYS A 129 -7.41 19.76 -47.77
N SER A 130 -8.36 20.05 -48.68
CA SER A 130 -8.61 21.42 -49.15
C SER A 130 -9.34 22.33 -48.15
N HIS A 131 -9.96 21.79 -47.09
CA HIS A 131 -10.58 22.57 -46.02
C HIS A 131 -9.59 23.02 -44.94
N SER A 132 -8.57 22.22 -44.62
CA SER A 132 -7.60 22.58 -43.57
C SER A 132 -6.59 23.66 -44.00
N TRP A 133 -6.40 23.84 -45.31
CA TRP A 133 -5.48 24.87 -45.83
C TRP A 133 -6.03 26.29 -45.66
N ASN A 134 -7.30 26.43 -45.29
CA ASN A 134 -7.97 27.71 -45.05
C ASN A 134 -8.33 27.95 -43.57
N LEU A 135 -7.99 27.02 -42.67
CA LEU A 135 -8.20 27.19 -41.23
C LEU A 135 -6.87 27.64 -40.60
N SER A 136 -6.94 28.63 -39.73
CA SER A 136 -5.81 28.99 -38.85
C SER A 136 -5.47 27.84 -37.91
N LEU A 137 -4.24 27.82 -37.38
CA LEU A 137 -3.77 26.78 -36.46
C LEU A 137 -4.69 26.63 -35.23
N GLU A 138 -5.29 27.72 -34.74
CA GLU A 138 -6.27 27.68 -33.65
C GLU A 138 -7.62 27.08 -34.08
N GLU A 139 -8.08 27.37 -35.29
CA GLU A 139 -9.29 26.74 -35.85
C GLU A 139 -9.07 25.25 -36.12
N GLU A 140 -7.86 24.85 -36.49
CA GLU A 140 -7.48 23.45 -36.69
C GLU A 140 -7.39 22.70 -35.34
N LYS A 141 -6.76 23.29 -34.30
CA LYS A 141 -6.75 22.75 -32.92
C LYS A 141 -8.16 22.65 -32.34
N THR A 142 -9.01 23.63 -32.60
CA THR A 142 -10.43 23.62 -32.20
C THR A 142 -11.18 22.50 -32.93
N ALA A 143 -10.95 22.35 -34.24
CA ALA A 143 -11.57 21.33 -35.06
C ALA A 143 -11.16 19.90 -34.65
N THR A 144 -9.87 19.64 -34.38
CA THR A 144 -9.38 18.33 -33.91
C THR A 144 -9.84 18.03 -32.49
N GLY A 145 -9.85 19.01 -31.58
CA GLY A 145 -10.47 18.86 -30.25
C GLY A 145 -11.96 18.50 -30.33
N THR A 146 -12.70 19.07 -31.29
CA THR A 146 -14.11 18.71 -31.58
C THR A 146 -14.30 17.42 -32.39
N MET A 147 -13.25 16.87 -33.01
CA MET A 147 -13.35 15.59 -33.73
C MET A 147 -13.26 14.38 -32.79
N PHE A 148 -12.56 14.51 -31.67
CA PHE A 148 -12.38 13.42 -30.70
C PHE A 148 -13.34 13.50 -29.51
N GLY A 149 -13.79 14.70 -29.13
CA GLY A 149 -14.99 14.88 -28.34
C GLY A 149 -16.10 15.40 -29.23
N THR A 150 -17.05 14.57 -29.67
CA THR A 150 -18.26 15.07 -30.34
C THR A 150 -18.79 16.25 -29.52
N PRO A 151 -19.06 17.44 -30.10
CA PRO A 151 -19.45 18.61 -29.30
C PRO A 151 -20.68 18.34 -28.42
N LEU A 152 -21.48 17.35 -28.79
CA LEU A 152 -22.59 16.78 -28.03
C LEU A 152 -22.13 16.07 -26.74
N PHE A 153 -21.05 15.27 -26.77
CA PHE A 153 -20.45 14.67 -25.57
C PHE A 153 -19.93 15.73 -24.60
N MET A 154 -19.20 16.73 -25.11
CA MET A 154 -18.71 17.84 -24.28
C MET A 154 -19.87 18.64 -23.68
N TYR A 155 -20.97 18.78 -24.43
CA TYR A 155 -22.20 19.38 -23.94
C TYR A 155 -22.86 18.55 -22.83
N PHE A 156 -23.00 17.23 -23.00
CA PHE A 156 -23.53 16.34 -21.97
C PHE A 156 -22.66 16.31 -20.72
N LYS A 157 -21.34 16.33 -20.85
CA LYS A 157 -20.43 16.49 -19.71
C LYS A 157 -20.72 17.79 -18.95
N LYS A 158 -20.80 18.92 -19.65
CA LYS A 158 -21.15 20.22 -19.03
C LYS A 158 -22.53 20.23 -18.37
N ILE A 159 -23.50 19.48 -18.89
CA ILE A 159 -24.79 19.30 -18.23
C ILE A 159 -24.64 18.44 -16.99
N SER A 160 -23.91 17.32 -17.06
CA SER A 160 -23.65 16.43 -15.93
C SER A 160 -22.99 17.21 -14.79
N ASP A 161 -21.91 17.93 -15.07
CA ASP A 161 -21.21 18.78 -14.10
C ASP A 161 -22.15 19.84 -13.50
N PHE A 162 -23.09 20.38 -14.29
CA PHE A 162 -24.10 21.33 -13.80
C PHE A 162 -25.16 20.67 -12.91
N ILE A 163 -25.58 19.45 -13.22
CA ILE A 163 -26.50 18.68 -12.38
C ILE A 163 -25.82 18.38 -11.04
N GLU A 164 -24.58 17.88 -11.07
CA GLU A 164 -23.76 17.62 -9.89
C GLU A 164 -23.62 18.87 -9.01
N GLU A 165 -23.25 20.02 -9.60
CA GLU A 165 -23.16 21.30 -8.90
C GLU A 165 -24.47 21.66 -8.19
N LYS A 166 -25.61 21.49 -8.86
CA LYS A 166 -26.92 21.86 -8.35
C LYS A 166 -27.47 20.87 -7.33
N VAL A 167 -27.20 19.58 -7.50
CA VAL A 167 -27.49 18.55 -6.50
C VAL A 167 -26.69 18.85 -5.23
N THR A 168 -25.39 19.12 -5.37
CA THR A 168 -24.50 19.50 -4.26
C THR A 168 -24.99 20.77 -3.56
N GLU A 169 -25.35 21.81 -4.32
CA GLU A 169 -25.92 23.04 -3.77
C GLU A 169 -27.22 22.76 -2.99
N TYR A 170 -28.09 21.89 -3.53
CA TYR A 170 -29.33 21.53 -2.88
C TYR A 170 -29.10 20.73 -1.59
N ILE A 171 -28.19 19.76 -1.60
CA ILE A 171 -27.75 19.01 -0.40
C ILE A 171 -27.30 20.01 0.68
N ARG A 172 -26.46 20.99 0.28
CA ARG A 172 -25.98 22.07 1.16
C ARG A 172 -27.08 22.95 1.72
N LEU A 173 -28.07 23.33 0.91
CA LEU A 173 -29.23 24.11 1.36
C LEU A 173 -30.10 23.36 2.37
N ASN A 174 -30.06 22.02 2.37
CA ASN A 174 -30.72 21.19 3.38
C ASN A 174 -29.85 20.94 4.62
N GLY A 175 -28.69 21.59 4.72
CA GLY A 175 -27.80 21.53 5.87
C GLY A 175 -26.76 20.41 5.84
N ALA A 176 -26.74 19.58 4.79
CA ALA A 176 -25.72 18.56 4.63
C ALA A 176 -24.48 19.15 3.97
N THR A 177 -23.32 18.98 4.58
CA THR A 177 -22.05 19.55 4.08
C THR A 177 -21.08 18.41 3.87
N HIS A 178 -21.39 17.58 2.87
CA HIS A 178 -20.55 16.46 2.48
C HIS A 178 -19.15 16.97 2.16
N ASP A 179 -18.21 16.63 3.02
CA ASP A 179 -16.79 16.85 2.81
C ASP A 179 -16.16 15.46 2.72
N PRO A 180 -15.77 15.01 1.52
CA PRO A 180 -15.19 13.68 1.34
C PRO A 180 -13.86 13.50 2.07
N THR A 181 -13.24 14.59 2.54
CA THR A 181 -11.95 14.58 3.25
C THR A 181 -12.08 14.69 4.77
N ALA A 182 -13.31 14.84 5.30
CA ALA A 182 -13.54 15.11 6.73
C ALA A 182 -13.08 13.99 7.68
N LEU A 183 -12.78 12.78 7.16
CA LEU A 183 -12.54 11.57 7.94
C LEU A 183 -11.09 11.09 7.98
N THR A 184 -10.13 11.98 7.81
CA THR A 184 -8.70 11.63 7.98
C THR A 184 -8.37 11.19 9.42
N ARG A 185 -9.16 11.59 10.41
CA ARG A 185 -9.00 11.25 11.84
C ARG A 185 -10.34 10.91 12.49
N LEU A 186 -10.32 10.16 13.60
CA LEU A 186 -11.54 9.97 14.39
C LEU A 186 -11.91 11.29 15.09
N ASN A 187 -12.93 11.98 14.57
CA ASN A 187 -13.46 13.21 15.15
C ASN A 187 -14.97 13.06 15.37
N TYR A 188 -15.44 13.37 16.59
CA TYR A 188 -16.85 13.34 16.95
C TYR A 188 -17.70 14.23 16.04
N ASP A 189 -17.26 15.48 15.84
CA ASP A 189 -18.02 16.47 15.08
C ASP A 189 -18.15 16.02 13.63
N ALA A 190 -17.10 15.39 13.08
CA ALA A 190 -17.13 14.80 11.76
C ALA A 190 -18.10 13.61 11.69
N LEU A 191 -18.11 12.70 12.68
CA LEU A 191 -19.04 11.58 12.71
C LEU A 191 -20.50 12.03 12.89
N GLU A 192 -20.76 12.96 13.83
CA GLU A 192 -22.10 13.48 14.07
C GLU A 192 -22.63 14.17 12.80
N LYS A 193 -21.78 14.96 12.16
CA LYS A 193 -22.05 15.57 10.86
C LYS A 193 -22.36 14.52 9.80
N LEU A 194 -21.56 13.46 9.67
CA LEU A 194 -21.83 12.39 8.69
C LEU A 194 -23.13 11.64 8.98
N CYS A 195 -23.44 11.37 10.24
CA CYS A 195 -24.71 10.76 10.63
C CYS A 195 -25.89 11.68 10.29
N ARG A 196 -25.77 12.98 10.55
CA ARG A 196 -26.77 13.99 10.19
C ARG A 196 -26.95 14.08 8.68
N ASP A 197 -25.84 14.19 7.95
CA ASP A 197 -25.83 14.27 6.49
C ASP A 197 -26.42 13.00 5.86
N ARG A 198 -26.12 11.83 6.42
CA ARG A 198 -26.77 10.55 6.07
C ARG A 198 -28.29 10.65 6.24
N MET A 199 -28.78 11.06 7.40
CA MET A 199 -30.23 11.16 7.66
C MET A 199 -30.92 12.14 6.71
N ILE A 200 -30.26 13.26 6.39
CA ILE A 200 -30.74 14.22 5.40
C ILE A 200 -30.83 13.53 4.03
N LEU A 201 -29.76 12.93 3.54
CA LEU A 201 -29.74 12.26 2.23
C LEU A 201 -30.75 11.10 2.13
N GLU A 202 -30.91 10.32 3.20
CA GLU A 202 -31.90 9.25 3.30
C GLU A 202 -33.32 9.82 3.15
N THR A 203 -33.62 10.92 3.84
CA THR A 203 -34.90 11.65 3.70
C THR A 203 -35.10 12.20 2.27
N LEU A 204 -34.04 12.74 1.66
CA LEU A 204 -34.09 13.29 0.29
C LEU A 204 -34.33 12.19 -0.76
N LEU A 205 -33.72 11.01 -0.58
CA LEU A 205 -33.88 9.85 -1.45
C LEU A 205 -35.26 9.18 -1.31
N GLU A 206 -35.80 9.11 -0.09
CA GLU A 206 -37.10 8.48 0.19
C GLU A 206 -38.30 9.34 -0.20
N THR A 207 -38.11 10.65 -0.41
CA THR A 207 -39.20 11.61 -0.66
C THR A 207 -39.29 12.01 -2.14
N PRO A 208 -40.22 11.45 -2.95
CA PRO A 208 -40.34 11.77 -4.39
C PRO A 208 -40.57 13.27 -4.67
N TYR A 209 -41.24 13.97 -3.74
CA TYR A 209 -41.49 15.41 -3.82
C TYR A 209 -40.18 16.23 -3.90
N THR A 210 -39.13 15.79 -3.20
CA THR A 210 -37.82 16.45 -3.19
C THR A 210 -37.19 16.43 -4.58
N ILE A 211 -37.18 15.27 -5.23
CA ILE A 211 -36.65 15.11 -6.59
C ILE A 211 -37.44 15.99 -7.57
N GLY A 212 -38.78 16.02 -7.47
CA GLY A 212 -39.62 16.88 -8.29
C GLY A 212 -39.33 18.39 -8.12
N LYS A 213 -39.06 18.83 -6.88
CA LYS A 213 -38.66 20.22 -6.60
C LYS A 213 -37.29 20.54 -7.21
N MET A 214 -36.32 19.65 -7.06
CA MET A 214 -34.98 19.81 -7.64
C MET A 214 -35.03 19.82 -9.18
N ARG A 215 -35.78 18.88 -9.79
CA ARG A 215 -36.06 18.85 -11.22
C ARG A 215 -36.61 20.18 -11.71
N SER A 216 -37.60 20.74 -11.02
CA SER A 216 -38.21 22.02 -11.39
C SER A 216 -37.22 23.19 -11.39
N SER A 217 -36.24 23.17 -10.47
CA SER A 217 -35.15 24.17 -10.45
C SER A 217 -34.07 23.96 -11.54
N LEU A 218 -33.95 22.74 -12.08
CA LEU A 218 -32.92 22.35 -13.05
C LEU A 218 -33.38 22.47 -14.51
N VAL A 219 -34.65 22.13 -14.79
CA VAL A 219 -35.17 22.05 -16.17
C VAL A 219 -35.02 23.38 -16.90
N GLN A 220 -35.43 24.50 -16.31
CA GLN A 220 -35.38 25.78 -17.02
C GLN A 220 -33.95 26.26 -17.31
N PRO A 221 -33.01 26.24 -16.34
CA PRO A 221 -31.59 26.50 -16.64
C PRO A 221 -31.01 25.57 -17.71
N MET A 222 -31.34 24.28 -17.67
CA MET A 222 -30.87 23.32 -18.67
C MET A 222 -31.43 23.61 -20.07
N LEU A 223 -32.72 23.90 -20.20
CA LEU A 223 -33.33 24.29 -21.48
C LEU A 223 -32.73 25.58 -22.04
N ASN A 224 -32.45 26.55 -21.18
CA ASN A 224 -31.78 27.80 -21.57
C ASN A 224 -30.36 27.52 -22.06
N ARG A 225 -29.59 26.68 -21.34
CA ARG A 225 -28.24 26.26 -21.75
C ARG A 225 -28.26 25.44 -23.05
N SER A 226 -29.24 24.57 -23.22
CA SER A 226 -29.46 23.77 -24.45
C SER A 226 -29.71 24.66 -25.65
N SER A 227 -30.61 25.63 -25.48
CA SER A 227 -30.97 26.59 -26.54
C SER A 227 -29.77 27.47 -26.90
N HIS A 228 -29.04 27.95 -25.90
CA HIS A 228 -27.83 28.74 -26.12
C HIS A 228 -26.74 27.94 -26.84
N TRP A 229 -26.48 26.70 -26.41
CA TRP A 229 -25.53 25.81 -27.08
C TRP A 229 -25.95 25.52 -28.53
N ALA A 230 -27.21 25.15 -28.76
CA ALA A 230 -27.72 24.90 -30.10
C ALA A 230 -27.57 26.12 -31.03
N SER A 231 -27.68 27.34 -30.48
CA SER A 231 -27.49 28.58 -31.23
C SER A 231 -26.01 28.96 -31.45
N SER A 232 -25.10 28.51 -30.58
CA SER A 232 -23.68 28.84 -30.64
C SER A 232 -22.85 27.84 -31.45
N VAL A 233 -23.38 26.64 -31.66
CA VAL A 233 -22.75 25.61 -32.49
C VAL A 233 -22.78 26.03 -33.97
N PRO A 234 -21.63 26.18 -34.64
CA PRO A 234 -21.58 26.48 -36.07
C PRO A 234 -22.36 25.44 -36.89
N PRO A 235 -23.28 25.84 -37.79
CA PRO A 235 -24.07 24.92 -38.61
C PRO A 235 -23.23 23.97 -39.49
N ARG A 236 -21.95 24.28 -39.71
CA ARG A 236 -20.99 23.46 -40.47
C ARG A 236 -20.47 22.25 -39.69
N LEU A 237 -20.55 22.27 -38.36
CA LEU A 237 -20.11 21.19 -37.48
C LEU A 237 -21.20 20.15 -37.21
N PHE A 238 -22.47 20.49 -37.45
CA PHE A 238 -23.62 19.58 -37.32
C PHE A 238 -24.55 19.73 -38.53
N PRO A 239 -24.41 18.89 -39.57
CA PRO A 239 -25.36 18.92 -40.67
C PRO A 239 -26.79 18.61 -40.16
N PRO A 240 -27.84 19.20 -40.77
CA PRO A 240 -29.22 19.23 -40.28
C PRO A 240 -29.86 17.93 -39.77
N PRO A 241 -29.60 16.71 -40.32
CA PRO A 241 -30.15 15.48 -39.73
C PRO A 241 -29.63 15.19 -38.32
N ARG A 242 -28.38 15.55 -38.01
CA ARG A 242 -27.75 15.31 -36.69
C ARG A 242 -28.20 16.31 -35.62
N LEU A 243 -28.64 17.50 -36.01
CA LEU A 243 -29.19 18.49 -35.07
C LEU A 243 -30.54 18.03 -34.51
N GLY A 244 -31.41 17.47 -35.36
CA GLY A 244 -32.69 16.90 -34.92
C GLY A 244 -32.51 15.71 -33.98
N GLU A 245 -31.50 14.86 -34.24
CA GLU A 245 -31.11 13.76 -33.35
C GLU A 245 -30.53 14.26 -32.03
N ALA A 246 -29.61 15.24 -32.05
CA ALA A 246 -29.08 15.86 -30.85
C ALA A 246 -30.19 16.50 -29.98
N VAL A 247 -31.17 17.17 -30.59
CA VAL A 247 -32.32 17.73 -29.85
C VAL A 247 -33.19 16.62 -29.24
N LYS A 248 -33.38 15.49 -29.95
CA LYS A 248 -34.07 14.32 -29.39
C LYS A 248 -33.30 13.73 -28.21
N GLU A 249 -31.99 13.64 -28.28
CA GLU A 249 -31.14 13.17 -27.18
C GLU A 249 -31.16 14.12 -25.98
N ILE A 250 -31.15 15.44 -26.20
CA ILE A 250 -31.29 16.44 -25.12
C ILE A 250 -32.66 16.32 -24.45
N ASN A 251 -33.73 16.15 -25.22
CA ASN A 251 -35.07 15.94 -24.70
C ASN A 251 -35.18 14.60 -23.95
N TYR A 252 -34.57 13.54 -24.49
CA TYR A 252 -34.44 12.26 -23.80
C TYR A 252 -33.73 12.45 -22.46
N PHE A 253 -32.58 13.12 -22.43
CA PHE A 253 -31.82 13.40 -21.23
C PHE A 253 -32.63 14.21 -20.20
N THR A 254 -33.41 15.19 -20.66
CA THR A 254 -34.31 15.98 -19.79
C THR A 254 -35.43 15.13 -19.20
N ASN A 255 -35.93 14.13 -19.94
CA ASN A 255 -36.92 13.16 -19.43
C ASN A 255 -36.31 12.17 -18.43
N HIS A 256 -35.00 11.97 -18.46
CA HIS A 256 -34.25 11.11 -17.53
C HIS A 256 -33.60 11.89 -16.39
N LEU A 257 -33.87 13.20 -16.26
CA LEU A 257 -33.27 14.06 -15.25
C LEU A 257 -33.50 13.54 -13.82
N ASP A 258 -34.68 12.99 -13.54
CA ASP A 258 -34.99 12.40 -12.23
C ASP A 258 -34.05 11.24 -11.89
N SER A 259 -33.72 10.40 -12.88
CA SER A 259 -32.78 9.29 -12.70
C SER A 259 -31.35 9.77 -12.47
N LEU A 260 -30.95 10.90 -13.09
CA LEU A 260 -29.63 11.49 -12.91
C LEU A 260 -29.49 12.17 -11.54
N ILE A 261 -30.53 12.90 -11.10
CA ILE A 261 -30.60 13.47 -9.76
C ILE A 261 -30.55 12.35 -8.71
N GLN A 262 -31.34 11.28 -8.92
CA GLN A 262 -31.35 10.14 -8.01
C GLN A 262 -29.99 9.45 -7.97
N LYS A 263 -29.35 9.24 -9.13
CA LYS A 263 -28.00 8.69 -9.22
C LYS A 263 -27.02 9.53 -8.40
N GLU A 264 -27.01 10.85 -8.55
CA GLU A 264 -26.08 11.69 -7.80
C GLU A 264 -26.33 11.70 -6.29
N LEU A 265 -27.60 11.79 -5.87
CA LEU A 265 -27.95 11.66 -4.45
C LEU A 265 -27.48 10.31 -3.88
N GLN A 266 -27.59 9.24 -4.68
CA GLN A 266 -27.13 7.91 -4.30
C GLN A 266 -25.60 7.83 -4.20
N GLU A 267 -24.87 8.52 -5.06
CA GLU A 267 -23.40 8.60 -5.02
C GLU A 267 -22.91 9.34 -3.76
N HIS A 268 -23.49 10.49 -3.43
CA HIS A 268 -23.22 11.17 -2.16
C HIS A 268 -23.58 10.31 -0.94
N TYR A 269 -24.74 9.66 -0.95
CA TYR A 269 -25.16 8.77 0.14
C TYR A 269 -24.19 7.61 0.33
N SER A 270 -23.78 6.97 -0.77
CA SER A 270 -22.82 5.86 -0.75
C SER A 270 -21.45 6.31 -0.25
N SER A 271 -21.01 7.52 -0.63
CA SER A 271 -19.77 8.13 -0.12
C SER A 271 -19.82 8.33 1.39
N ILE A 272 -20.93 8.84 1.93
CA ILE A 272 -21.13 9.02 3.38
C ILE A 272 -21.15 7.67 4.12
N LEU A 273 -21.85 6.67 3.56
CA LEU A 273 -21.87 5.34 4.16
C LEU A 273 -20.48 4.70 4.21
N SER A 274 -19.71 4.79 3.12
CA SER A 274 -18.34 4.29 3.05
C SER A 274 -17.47 4.92 4.13
N GLN A 275 -17.60 6.24 4.30
CA GLN A 275 -16.96 7.03 5.34
C GLN A 275 -17.33 6.57 6.76
N ILE A 276 -18.62 6.39 7.05
CA ILE A 276 -19.10 5.87 8.34
C ILE A 276 -18.59 4.44 8.60
N VAL A 277 -18.53 3.59 7.57
CA VAL A 277 -17.99 2.24 7.67
C VAL A 277 -16.48 2.26 7.97
N ALA A 278 -15.71 3.10 7.29
CA ALA A 278 -14.29 3.29 7.54
C ALA A 278 -14.02 3.76 8.97
N PHE A 279 -14.79 4.73 9.44
CA PHE A 279 -14.75 5.20 10.83
C PHE A 279 -15.02 4.08 11.83
N LYS A 280 -16.10 3.30 11.61
CA LYS A 280 -16.44 2.15 12.47
C LYS A 280 -15.32 1.10 12.50
N LYS A 281 -14.75 0.80 11.33
CA LYS A 281 -13.64 -0.16 11.22
C LYS A 281 -12.44 0.31 12.03
N ARG A 282 -12.04 1.58 11.88
CA ARG A 282 -10.92 2.17 12.62
C ARG A 282 -11.14 2.13 14.13
N ALA A 283 -12.32 2.52 14.60
CA ALA A 283 -12.66 2.43 16.02
C ALA A 283 -12.67 0.98 16.53
N GLY A 284 -13.18 0.04 15.72
CA GLY A 284 -13.12 -1.38 16.03
C GLY A 284 -11.69 -1.91 16.11
N ASP A 285 -10.78 -1.44 15.24
CA ASP A 285 -9.37 -1.80 15.26
C ASP A 285 -8.64 -1.26 16.51
N LEU A 286 -8.99 -0.06 16.96
CA LEU A 286 -8.52 0.50 18.24
C LEU A 286 -8.99 -0.31 19.44
N ILE A 287 -10.30 -0.57 19.52
CA ILE A 287 -10.90 -1.33 20.63
C ILE A 287 -10.37 -2.76 20.70
N ARG A 288 -10.07 -3.38 19.55
CA ARG A 288 -9.44 -4.71 19.47
C ARG A 288 -7.93 -4.70 19.77
N GLY A 289 -7.33 -3.52 19.91
CA GLY A 289 -5.89 -3.39 20.13
C GLY A 289 -5.03 -3.64 18.89
N LYS A 290 -5.63 -3.77 17.69
CA LYS A 290 -4.88 -4.00 16.45
C LYS A 290 -3.95 -2.82 16.15
N THR A 291 -4.50 -1.61 16.18
CA THR A 291 -3.73 -0.38 15.94
C THR A 291 -2.63 -0.19 16.98
N LYS A 292 -2.87 -0.60 18.24
CA LYS A 292 -1.84 -0.59 19.28
C LYS A 292 -0.68 -1.52 18.94
N ILE A 293 -0.96 -2.76 18.51
CA ILE A 293 0.09 -3.73 18.12
C ILE A 293 0.90 -3.17 16.95
N GLU A 294 0.23 -2.67 15.92
CA GLU A 294 0.88 -2.07 14.74
C GLU A 294 1.77 -0.88 15.13
N MET A 295 1.28 0.01 16.01
CA MET A 295 2.07 1.14 16.52
C MET A 295 3.26 0.69 17.36
N CYS A 296 3.08 -0.28 18.26
CA CYS A 296 4.18 -0.79 19.07
C CYS A 296 5.27 -1.45 18.22
N GLN A 297 4.89 -2.20 17.20
CA GLN A 297 5.84 -2.77 16.23
C GLN A 297 6.56 -1.65 15.48
N TRP A 298 5.82 -0.64 15.02
CA TRP A 298 6.38 0.49 14.30
C TRP A 298 7.40 1.26 15.12
N TRP A 299 7.05 1.73 16.34
CA TRP A 299 7.99 2.56 17.12
C TRP A 299 9.22 1.77 17.57
N LEU A 300 9.11 0.43 17.74
CA LEU A 300 10.22 -0.38 18.25
C LEU A 300 11.23 -0.58 17.12
N GLY A 301 10.73 -0.89 15.92
CA GLY A 301 11.56 -0.90 14.72
C GLY A 301 12.14 0.47 14.39
N HIS A 302 11.38 1.56 14.62
CA HIS A 302 11.88 2.93 14.43
C HIS A 302 13.03 3.27 15.37
N ILE A 303 12.88 2.99 16.67
CA ILE A 303 13.94 3.15 17.69
C ILE A 303 15.18 2.33 17.31
N GLU A 304 14.99 1.05 16.97
CA GLU A 304 16.08 0.16 16.56
C GLU A 304 16.83 0.72 15.35
N ASN A 305 16.13 1.06 14.27
CA ASN A 305 16.73 1.64 13.08
C ASN A 305 17.48 2.95 13.36
N ARG A 306 16.91 3.83 14.20
CA ARG A 306 17.54 5.10 14.57
C ARG A 306 18.82 4.90 15.38
N VAL A 307 18.82 3.96 16.34
CA VAL A 307 20.01 3.60 17.11
C VAL A 307 21.07 2.93 16.23
N ASP A 308 20.66 2.01 15.36
CA ASP A 308 21.60 1.27 14.51
C ASP A 308 22.27 2.21 13.48
N ASN A 309 21.52 3.16 12.91
CA ASN A 309 22.08 4.20 12.03
C ASN A 309 23.06 5.10 12.79
N TYR A 310 22.69 5.56 13.98
CA TYR A 310 23.56 6.38 14.83
C TYR A 310 24.86 5.65 15.16
N LEU A 311 24.78 4.37 15.53
CA LEU A 311 25.95 3.55 15.82
C LEU A 311 26.83 3.34 14.58
N ALA A 312 26.22 3.10 13.42
CA ALA A 312 26.95 2.98 12.16
C ALA A 312 27.74 4.26 11.81
N GLU A 313 27.14 5.44 12.03
CA GLU A 313 27.82 6.74 11.86
C GLU A 313 29.01 6.93 12.81
N LYS A 314 28.96 6.32 13.99
CA LYS A 314 30.07 6.27 14.95
C LYS A 314 31.11 5.19 14.65
N GLY A 315 30.89 4.38 13.60
CA GLY A 315 31.81 3.32 13.15
C GLY A 315 31.54 1.95 13.76
N TYR A 316 30.36 1.74 14.38
CA TYR A 316 29.96 0.43 14.88
C TYR A 316 29.78 -0.56 13.72
N GLN A 317 30.37 -1.76 13.85
CA GLN A 317 30.28 -2.81 12.84
C GLN A 317 29.17 -3.80 13.21
N HIS A 318 27.99 -3.64 12.59
CA HIS A 318 26.81 -4.48 12.86
C HIS A 318 27.00 -5.96 12.52
N ASP A 319 27.89 -6.28 11.59
CA ASP A 319 28.22 -7.64 11.17
C ASP A 319 29.35 -8.30 11.98
N ALA A 320 29.93 -7.58 12.95
CA ALA A 320 30.98 -8.11 13.80
C ALA A 320 30.50 -9.29 14.66
N LEU A 321 29.22 -9.28 15.05
CA LEU A 321 28.59 -10.31 15.89
C LEU A 321 27.47 -11.02 15.10
N PRO A 322 27.61 -12.31 14.76
CA PRO A 322 26.53 -13.03 14.08
C PRO A 322 25.35 -13.32 15.03
N ASP A 323 24.11 -13.39 14.54
CA ASP A 323 22.91 -13.66 15.34
C ASP A 323 23.02 -14.90 16.24
N ASN A 324 23.79 -15.91 15.79
CA ASN A 324 24.05 -17.15 16.51
C ASN A 324 25.44 -17.20 17.15
N TYR A 325 25.92 -16.07 17.68
CA TYR A 325 27.27 -15.89 18.24
C TYR A 325 27.65 -16.84 19.38
N LEU A 326 26.69 -17.53 20.02
CA LEU A 326 26.97 -18.58 21.00
C LEU A 326 27.38 -19.92 20.36
N ILE A 327 27.10 -20.10 19.06
CA ILE A 327 27.36 -21.32 18.30
C ILE A 327 28.50 -21.07 17.31
N VAL A 328 28.44 -19.96 16.58
CA VAL A 328 29.41 -19.59 15.54
C VAL A 328 30.33 -18.50 16.08
N LYS A 329 31.65 -18.72 15.98
CA LYS A 329 32.65 -17.75 16.41
C LYS A 329 32.59 -16.51 15.52
N PRO A 330 32.59 -15.29 16.09
CA PRO A 330 32.77 -14.06 15.33
C PRO A 330 34.00 -14.15 14.43
N THR A 331 33.88 -13.70 13.18
CA THR A 331 34.98 -13.69 12.21
C THR A 331 36.12 -12.79 12.69
N ASP A 332 35.78 -11.67 13.32
CA ASP A 332 36.74 -10.73 13.89
C ASP A 332 36.35 -10.37 15.33
N LEU A 333 36.99 -11.04 16.30
CA LEU A 333 36.81 -10.69 17.71
C LEU A 333 37.34 -9.29 18.03
N SER A 334 38.32 -8.77 17.28
CA SER A 334 38.82 -7.41 17.49
C SER A 334 37.73 -6.37 17.23
N ALA A 335 36.94 -6.55 16.17
CA ALA A 335 35.77 -5.72 15.89
C ALA A 335 34.73 -5.77 17.02
N VAL A 336 34.49 -6.95 17.60
CA VAL A 336 33.59 -7.12 18.77
C VAL A 336 34.09 -6.31 19.97
N TYR A 337 35.40 -6.36 20.28
CA TYR A 337 35.99 -5.53 21.34
C TYR A 337 35.92 -4.04 21.03
N GLN A 338 36.13 -3.63 19.78
CA GLN A 338 36.03 -2.21 19.38
C GLN A 338 34.60 -1.69 19.57
N ASN A 339 33.60 -2.45 19.12
CA ASN A 339 32.19 -2.15 19.34
C ASN A 339 31.87 -2.06 20.85
N GLN A 340 32.39 -2.98 21.65
CA GLN A 340 32.17 -3.00 23.11
C GLN A 340 32.79 -1.76 23.77
N GLN A 341 34.01 -1.40 23.41
CA GLN A 341 34.69 -0.19 23.91
C GLN A 341 33.95 1.08 23.50
N MET A 342 33.46 1.14 22.26
CA MET A 342 32.64 2.27 21.79
C MET A 342 31.37 2.41 22.63
N LEU A 343 30.62 1.32 22.83
CA LEU A 343 29.41 1.35 23.67
C LEU A 343 29.71 1.71 25.12
N HIS A 344 30.83 1.25 25.67
CA HIS A 344 31.26 1.66 27.02
C HIS A 344 31.54 3.15 27.12
N LYS A 345 32.22 3.74 26.12
CA LYS A 345 32.46 5.19 26.08
C LYS A 345 31.15 5.98 25.95
N LEU A 346 30.27 5.52 25.07
CA LEU A 346 28.95 6.11 24.86
C LEU A 346 28.05 6.04 26.12
N LEU A 347 28.12 4.96 26.90
CA LEU A 347 27.24 4.74 28.07
C LEU A 347 27.83 5.24 29.40
N ASN A 348 29.15 5.47 29.49
CA ASN A 348 29.80 5.92 30.71
C ASN A 348 30.07 7.43 30.65
N ASP A 349 29.18 8.23 31.24
CA ASP A 349 29.23 9.70 31.26
C ASP A 349 30.38 10.32 32.07
N GLU A 350 31.37 9.54 32.52
CA GLU A 350 32.39 10.03 33.46
C GLU A 350 33.35 11.05 32.85
N GLU A 351 33.43 11.16 31.51
CA GLU A 351 34.36 12.08 30.82
C GLU A 351 33.72 13.40 30.33
N GLY A 352 32.42 13.65 30.56
CA GLY A 352 31.77 14.97 30.45
C GLY A 352 31.77 15.68 29.07
N GLU A 353 32.51 15.19 28.06
CA GLU A 353 32.64 15.84 26.74
C GLU A 353 31.87 15.13 25.61
N GLU A 354 31.42 13.88 25.77
CA GLU A 354 30.76 13.10 24.70
C GLU A 354 29.25 12.85 24.87
N GLU A 355 28.61 13.30 25.96
CA GLU A 355 27.18 13.05 26.24
C GLU A 355 26.27 13.64 25.12
N ALA A 356 26.70 14.72 24.47
CA ALA A 356 25.88 15.49 23.51
C ALA A 356 25.25 14.67 22.38
N GLY A 357 25.87 13.57 21.93
CA GLY A 357 25.38 12.82 20.78
C GLY A 357 24.19 11.90 21.07
N ILE A 358 24.12 11.27 22.24
CA ILE A 358 23.01 10.35 22.56
C ILE A 358 21.77 11.14 22.97
N GLU A 359 21.97 12.29 23.62
CA GLU A 359 20.87 13.15 24.04
C GLU A 359 20.09 13.69 22.84
N GLU A 360 20.81 14.15 21.81
CA GLU A 360 20.25 14.59 20.54
C GLU A 360 19.48 13.45 19.85
N LEU A 361 20.06 12.24 19.82
CA LEU A 361 19.37 11.07 19.26
C LEU A 361 18.06 10.78 20.01
N VAL A 362 18.09 10.81 21.35
CA VAL A 362 16.90 10.56 22.18
C VAL A 362 15.83 11.61 21.93
N GLU A 363 16.20 12.88 21.84
CA GLU A 363 15.27 13.98 21.56
C GLU A 363 14.58 13.79 20.21
N VAL A 364 15.36 13.56 19.14
CA VAL A 364 14.83 13.31 17.79
C VAL A 364 13.89 12.10 17.76
N VAL A 365 14.30 10.98 18.38
CA VAL A 365 13.47 9.77 18.42
C VAL A 365 12.18 10.00 19.21
N CYS A 366 12.25 10.70 20.34
CA CYS A 366 11.07 11.07 21.12
C CYS A 366 10.09 11.91 20.29
N GLU A 367 10.57 12.95 19.60
CA GLU A 367 9.72 13.79 18.75
C GLU A 367 9.00 12.96 17.68
N GLU A 368 9.74 12.16 16.91
CA GLU A 368 9.19 11.33 15.84
C GLU A 368 8.16 10.30 16.35
N VAL A 369 8.43 9.67 17.49
CA VAL A 369 7.49 8.74 18.10
C VAL A 369 6.23 9.48 18.57
N TYR A 370 6.38 10.65 19.21
CA TYR A 370 5.24 11.40 19.73
C TYR A 370 4.38 12.05 18.65
N GLU A 371 4.93 12.36 17.46
CA GLU A 371 4.15 12.80 16.30
C GLU A 371 3.11 11.75 15.85
N VAL A 372 3.40 10.46 16.02
CA VAL A 372 2.49 9.36 15.68
C VAL A 372 1.59 8.99 16.86
N VAL A 373 2.11 9.03 18.08
CA VAL A 373 1.39 8.64 19.30
C VAL A 373 0.32 9.67 19.69
N ASP A 374 0.60 10.97 19.55
CA ASP A 374 -0.34 12.00 19.98
C ASP A 374 -1.68 11.95 19.25
N PRO A 375 -1.75 11.82 17.90
CA PRO A 375 -3.01 11.63 17.21
C PRO A 375 -3.76 10.40 17.69
N LEU A 376 -3.06 9.28 17.94
CA LEU A 376 -3.69 8.06 18.45
C LEU A 376 -4.27 8.29 19.85
N LYS A 377 -3.53 8.96 20.72
CA LYS A 377 -3.97 9.31 22.07
C LYS A 377 -5.27 10.14 22.01
N ASP A 378 -5.35 11.13 21.14
CA ASP A 378 -6.55 11.95 20.95
C ASP A 378 -7.73 11.11 20.46
N GLU A 379 -7.49 10.18 19.54
CA GLU A 379 -8.50 9.24 19.06
C GLU A 379 -9.01 8.31 20.18
N ILE A 380 -8.12 7.77 21.00
CA ILE A 380 -8.48 6.93 22.14
C ILE A 380 -9.27 7.73 23.19
N GLN A 381 -8.80 8.93 23.53
CA GLN A 381 -9.51 9.82 24.45
C GLN A 381 -10.92 10.10 23.97
N PHE A 382 -11.07 10.36 22.66
CA PHE A 382 -12.36 10.54 22.02
C PHE A 382 -13.27 9.31 22.20
N LEU A 383 -12.76 8.09 21.99
CA LEU A 383 -13.52 6.85 22.22
C LEU A 383 -14.00 6.70 23.67
N LEU A 384 -13.15 7.08 24.63
CA LEU A 384 -13.42 6.96 26.07
C LEU A 384 -14.43 8.01 26.56
N GLU A 385 -14.28 9.27 26.16
CA GLU A 385 -15.11 10.38 26.67
C GLU A 385 -16.55 10.33 26.15
N LYS A 386 -16.75 9.95 24.89
CA LYS A 386 -18.04 10.13 24.22
C LYS A 386 -19.02 8.99 24.42
N ARG A 387 -18.73 8.03 25.32
CA ARG A 387 -19.54 6.84 25.62
C ARG A 387 -20.24 6.35 24.34
N TRP A 388 -19.48 5.64 23.51
CA TRP A 388 -19.90 5.04 22.24
C TRP A 388 -21.29 4.35 22.27
N VAL A 389 -21.75 4.01 23.47
CA VAL A 389 -23.08 3.52 23.90
C VAL A 389 -24.29 4.28 23.30
N GLY A 390 -24.16 5.53 22.89
CA GLY A 390 -25.30 6.33 22.38
C GLY A 390 -25.53 6.31 20.87
N LEU A 391 -24.54 5.90 20.07
CA LEU A 391 -24.69 5.90 18.62
C LEU A 391 -25.46 4.64 18.19
N PRO A 392 -26.45 4.73 17.28
CA PRO A 392 -27.17 3.59 16.69
C PRO A 392 -26.28 2.75 15.76
N LEU A 393 -24.98 2.79 16.01
CA LEU A 393 -23.92 2.04 15.39
C LEU A 393 -23.64 0.85 16.31
N ARG A 394 -24.66 0.01 16.49
CA ARG A 394 -24.46 -1.36 16.97
C ARG A 394 -23.66 -2.05 15.87
N VAL A 395 -22.33 -1.87 15.90
CA VAL A 395 -21.43 -2.66 15.08
C VAL A 395 -21.75 -4.07 15.50
N GLU A 396 -22.29 -4.85 14.58
CA GLU A 396 -22.38 -6.30 14.72
C GLU A 396 -20.93 -6.80 14.76
N MET A 397 -20.25 -6.56 15.88
CA MET A 397 -18.98 -7.17 16.20
C MET A 397 -19.32 -8.64 16.37
N THR A 398 -19.05 -9.39 15.31
CA THR A 398 -19.16 -10.84 15.27
C THR A 398 -18.55 -11.43 16.54
N SER A 399 -19.26 -12.39 17.14
CA SER A 399 -19.17 -12.84 18.53
C SER A 399 -17.87 -13.58 18.90
N GLU A 400 -16.74 -13.29 18.27
CA GLU A 400 -15.58 -14.19 18.32
C GLU A 400 -14.69 -13.99 19.54
N LEU A 401 -14.88 -12.94 20.34
CA LEU A 401 -14.12 -12.73 21.58
C LEU A 401 -15.03 -12.15 22.67
N ASP A 402 -15.64 -13.02 23.46
CA ASP A 402 -16.57 -12.70 24.57
C ASP A 402 -15.85 -12.12 25.80
N LEU A 403 -14.91 -11.20 25.57
CA LEU A 403 -14.50 -10.24 26.59
C LEU A 403 -15.67 -9.27 26.73
N GLY A 404 -16.47 -9.45 27.79
CA GLY A 404 -17.65 -8.62 28.05
C GLY A 404 -17.34 -7.13 27.86
N GLU A 405 -18.31 -6.37 27.31
CA GLU A 405 -18.11 -4.99 26.81
C GLU A 405 -17.30 -4.08 27.76
N GLY A 406 -17.46 -4.23 29.08
CA GLY A 406 -16.70 -3.46 30.07
C GLY A 406 -15.18 -3.72 30.09
N GLY A 407 -14.73 -4.93 29.77
CA GLY A 407 -13.30 -5.27 29.81
C GLY A 407 -12.47 -4.58 28.72
N ARG A 408 -13.08 -4.27 27.58
CA ARG A 408 -12.40 -3.61 26.46
C ARG A 408 -12.22 -2.11 26.69
N GLU A 409 -13.24 -1.44 27.24
CA GLU A 409 -13.15 -0.02 27.61
C GLU A 409 -12.07 0.21 28.69
N GLU A 410 -12.04 -0.65 29.71
CA GLU A 410 -11.00 -0.59 30.74
C GLU A 410 -9.59 -0.86 30.19
N ALA A 411 -9.45 -1.79 29.24
CA ALA A 411 -8.18 -2.03 28.58
C ALA A 411 -7.71 -0.81 27.79
N LEU A 412 -8.61 -0.19 27.02
CA LEU A 412 -8.34 1.01 26.25
C LEU A 412 -7.97 2.20 27.16
N LYS A 413 -8.64 2.33 28.31
CA LYS A 413 -8.31 3.34 29.32
C LYS A 413 -6.92 3.15 29.91
N ARG A 414 -6.53 1.91 30.24
CA ARG A 414 -5.17 1.60 30.69
C ARG A 414 -4.13 1.94 29.62
N ASP A 415 -4.44 1.66 28.36
CA ASP A 415 -3.55 2.00 27.24
C ASP A 415 -3.38 3.51 27.07
N PHE A 416 -4.46 4.29 27.20
CA PHE A 416 -4.40 5.74 27.24
C PHE A 416 -3.54 6.27 28.40
N GLU A 417 -3.78 5.76 29.62
CA GLU A 417 -3.03 6.14 30.81
C GLU A 417 -1.54 5.80 30.66
N TYR A 418 -1.20 4.66 30.04
CA TYR A 418 0.17 4.28 29.74
C TYR A 418 0.85 5.29 28.80
N LEU A 419 0.20 5.67 27.70
CA LEU A 419 0.76 6.61 26.73
C LEU A 419 0.97 8.01 27.33
N VAL A 420 0.05 8.46 28.19
CA VAL A 420 0.20 9.73 28.91
C VAL A 420 1.38 9.67 29.87
N GLN A 421 1.46 8.62 30.69
CA GLN A 421 2.56 8.45 31.66
C GLN A 421 3.92 8.34 30.96
N MET A 422 3.99 7.65 29.82
CA MET A 422 5.21 7.49 29.03
C MET A 422 5.79 8.86 28.62
N LYS A 423 4.93 9.73 28.09
CA LYS A 423 5.30 11.10 27.69
C LYS A 423 5.63 12.01 28.85
N GLU A 424 4.92 11.89 29.96
CA GLU A 424 5.23 12.65 31.18
C GLU A 424 6.58 12.26 31.78
N MET A 425 6.95 10.98 31.71
CA MET A 425 8.25 10.48 32.14
C MET A 425 9.38 11.03 31.27
N ASP A 426 9.26 11.04 29.94
CA ASP A 426 10.26 11.65 29.04
C ASP A 426 10.46 13.14 29.35
N LYS A 427 9.37 13.90 29.52
CA LYS A 427 9.45 15.33 29.90
C LYS A 427 10.08 15.56 31.27
N GLU A 428 9.93 14.62 32.20
CA GLU A 428 10.59 14.71 33.51
C GLU A 428 12.09 14.38 33.41
N ILE A 429 12.48 13.45 32.54
CA ILE A 429 13.89 13.17 32.23
C ILE A 429 14.54 14.43 31.66
N GLU A 430 13.91 15.07 30.69
CA GLU A 430 14.34 16.33 30.06
C GLU A 430 14.48 17.46 31.10
N ARG A 431 13.46 17.69 31.93
CA ARG A 431 13.51 18.70 33.01
C ARG A 431 14.64 18.47 34.01
N ARG A 432 14.95 17.21 34.33
CA ARG A 432 16.05 16.88 35.26
C ARG A 432 17.39 17.21 34.64
N ARG A 433 17.58 16.88 33.37
CA ARG A 433 18.76 17.21 32.57
C ARG A 433 19.00 18.73 32.58
N ASP A 434 18.00 19.52 32.20
CA ASP A 434 18.11 20.99 32.15
C ASP A 434 18.44 21.63 33.50
N SER A 435 17.98 21.00 34.59
CA SER A 435 18.17 21.54 35.94
C SER A 435 19.56 21.28 36.52
N GLY A 436 20.41 20.47 35.85
CA GLY A 436 21.73 20.06 36.36
C GLY A 436 21.66 19.33 37.71
N LYS A 437 20.49 18.85 38.11
CA LYS A 437 20.31 18.12 39.37
C LYS A 437 20.87 16.71 39.19
N GLU A 438 21.67 16.30 40.16
CA GLU A 438 22.28 14.97 40.26
C GLU A 438 21.27 13.87 39.90
N LYS A 439 21.69 12.93 39.04
CA LYS A 439 20.88 11.84 38.47
C LYS A 439 20.27 10.98 39.59
N ARG A 440 19.14 11.42 40.15
CA ARG A 440 18.38 10.63 41.12
C ARG A 440 17.89 9.39 40.40
N LYS A 441 18.21 8.22 40.98
CA LYS A 441 17.70 6.93 40.53
C LYS A 441 16.20 7.02 40.32
N MET A 442 15.76 6.81 39.09
CA MET A 442 14.35 6.84 38.73
C MET A 442 13.63 5.75 39.54
N GLU A 443 12.48 6.08 40.13
CA GLU A 443 11.64 5.07 40.77
C GLU A 443 11.18 4.08 39.69
N MET A 444 11.19 2.79 40.02
CA MET A 444 10.80 1.72 39.08
C MET A 444 9.32 1.86 38.76
N SER A 445 9.00 2.56 37.66
CA SER A 445 7.66 2.62 37.08
C SER A 445 7.40 1.37 36.25
N HIS A 446 6.14 0.99 36.13
CA HIS A 446 5.67 -0.03 35.21
C HIS A 446 5.62 0.47 33.76
N VAL A 447 5.78 1.78 33.56
CA VAL A 447 5.83 2.45 32.26
C VAL A 447 7.29 2.72 31.89
N VAL A 448 7.66 2.36 30.66
CA VAL A 448 9.00 2.63 30.12
C VAL A 448 8.90 3.81 29.15
N PRO A 449 9.58 4.93 29.41
CA PRO A 449 9.60 6.09 28.51
C PRO A 449 10.36 5.79 27.21
N VAL A 450 10.15 6.58 26.16
CA VAL A 450 10.82 6.37 24.85
C VAL A 450 12.34 6.51 25.00
N ALA A 451 12.81 7.50 25.78
CA ALA A 451 14.23 7.62 26.12
C ALA A 451 14.76 6.35 26.79
N GLY A 452 13.96 5.74 27.67
CA GLY A 452 14.31 4.49 28.33
C GLY A 452 14.44 3.32 27.36
N LEU A 453 13.59 3.25 26.33
CA LEU A 453 13.67 2.23 25.27
C LEU A 453 14.91 2.41 24.38
N VAL A 454 15.25 3.66 24.04
CA VAL A 454 16.49 3.98 23.32
C VAL A 454 17.71 3.52 24.12
N MET A 455 17.80 3.90 25.39
CA MET A 455 18.90 3.48 26.27
C MET A 455 18.95 1.96 26.47
N ALA A 456 17.79 1.31 26.57
CA ALA A 456 17.70 -0.13 26.69
C ALA A 456 18.33 -0.85 25.48
N ARG A 457 18.17 -0.30 24.26
CA ARG A 457 18.81 -0.87 23.06
C ARG A 457 20.33 -0.85 23.16
N PHE A 458 20.94 0.27 23.55
CA PHE A 458 22.39 0.34 23.77
C PHE A 458 22.88 -0.66 24.82
N HIS A 459 22.16 -0.78 25.94
CA HIS A 459 22.50 -1.74 26.99
C HIS A 459 22.37 -3.21 26.54
N VAL A 460 21.33 -3.54 25.75
CA VAL A 460 21.17 -4.89 25.19
C VAL A 460 22.34 -5.24 24.29
N LEU A 461 22.71 -4.35 23.36
CA LEU A 461 23.87 -4.56 22.49
C LEU A 461 25.16 -4.74 23.30
N LEU A 462 25.38 -3.92 24.33
CA LEU A 462 26.54 -4.06 25.21
C LEU A 462 26.54 -5.42 25.95
N CYS A 463 25.39 -5.86 26.45
CA CYS A 463 25.26 -7.17 27.10
C CYS A 463 25.53 -8.34 26.14
N GLU A 464 25.09 -8.24 24.89
CA GLU A 464 25.36 -9.24 23.85
C GLU A 464 26.86 -9.33 23.54
N LEU A 465 27.53 -8.19 23.35
CA LEU A 465 28.99 -8.13 23.13
C LEU A 465 29.76 -8.70 24.33
N ASN A 466 29.39 -8.32 25.56
CA ASN A 466 29.99 -8.87 26.79
C ASN A 466 29.82 -10.39 26.89
N THR A 467 28.64 -10.88 26.55
CA THR A 467 28.33 -12.31 26.57
C THR A 467 29.15 -13.06 25.53
N ALA A 468 29.25 -12.52 24.31
CA ALA A 468 30.04 -13.10 23.24
C ALA A 468 31.52 -13.18 23.61
N ILE A 469 32.12 -12.07 24.07
CA ILE A 469 33.52 -12.00 24.51
C ILE A 469 33.78 -13.05 25.60
N GLY A 470 32.99 -13.02 26.69
CA GLY A 470 33.19 -13.93 27.81
C GLY A 470 32.95 -15.41 27.45
N HIS A 471 32.08 -15.70 26.48
CA HIS A 471 31.88 -17.06 25.97
C HIS A 471 33.11 -17.57 25.21
N TRP A 472 33.63 -16.78 24.27
CA TRP A 472 34.73 -17.20 23.40
C TRP A 472 36.10 -17.18 24.10
N GLU A 473 36.33 -16.28 25.06
CA GLU A 473 37.54 -16.30 25.90
C GLU A 473 37.62 -17.57 26.74
N LYS A 474 36.53 -17.91 27.46
CA LYS A 474 36.47 -19.15 28.25
C LYS A 474 36.68 -20.39 27.39
N LYS A 475 36.11 -20.42 26.19
CA LYS A 475 36.29 -21.53 25.25
C LYS A 475 37.74 -21.66 24.81
N ALA A 476 38.40 -20.55 24.47
CA ALA A 476 39.81 -20.54 24.11
C ALA A 476 40.71 -21.00 25.28
N GLU A 477 40.42 -20.59 26.52
CA GLU A 477 41.13 -21.08 27.70
C GLU A 477 40.97 -22.59 27.91
N MET A 478 39.76 -23.12 27.70
CA MET A 478 39.50 -24.56 27.79
C MET A 478 40.22 -25.35 26.70
N GLU A 479 40.22 -24.86 25.47
CA GLU A 479 40.95 -25.45 24.33
C GLU A 479 42.46 -25.45 24.60
N ALA A 480 43.03 -24.32 25.05
CA ALA A 480 44.45 -24.23 25.39
C ALA A 480 44.86 -25.17 26.54
N ARG A 481 44.01 -25.34 27.56
CA ARG A 481 44.25 -26.32 28.64
C ARG A 481 44.17 -27.76 28.15
N ALA A 482 43.25 -28.05 27.22
CA ALA A 482 43.14 -29.36 26.61
C ALA A 482 44.39 -29.71 25.78
N GLU A 483 44.90 -28.76 25.00
CA GLU A 483 46.15 -28.91 24.23
C GLU A 483 47.36 -29.17 25.14
N GLN A 484 47.52 -28.37 26.21
CA GLN A 484 48.58 -28.57 27.21
C GLN A 484 48.47 -29.94 27.89
N GLY A 485 47.26 -30.40 28.21
CA GLY A 485 47.03 -31.72 28.78
C GLY A 485 47.42 -32.87 27.83
N VAL A 486 47.13 -32.72 26.54
CA VAL A 486 47.54 -33.69 25.50
C VAL A 486 49.06 -33.70 25.32
N GLU A 487 49.72 -32.55 25.34
CA GLU A 487 51.19 -32.47 25.29
C GLU A 487 51.84 -33.13 26.50
N GLN A 488 51.35 -32.87 27.71
CA GLN A 488 51.86 -33.49 28.93
C GLN A 488 51.68 -35.02 28.90
N MET A 489 50.50 -35.51 28.50
CA MET A 489 50.28 -36.95 28.32
C MET A 489 51.24 -37.56 27.28
N THR A 490 51.50 -36.85 26.18
CA THR A 490 52.43 -37.30 25.13
C THR A 490 53.88 -37.32 25.63
N GLN A 491 54.28 -36.36 26.47
CA GLN A 491 55.62 -36.34 27.07
C GLN A 491 55.81 -37.45 28.10
N SER A 492 54.81 -37.72 28.95
CA SER A 492 54.85 -38.84 29.90
C SER A 492 54.97 -40.19 29.17
N GLN A 493 54.22 -40.40 28.08
CA GLN A 493 54.33 -41.63 27.28
C GLN A 493 55.71 -41.80 26.63
N LYS A 494 56.38 -40.71 26.24
CA LYS A 494 57.76 -40.78 25.70
C LYS A 494 58.79 -41.11 26.77
N GLN A 495 58.63 -40.62 28.00
CA GLN A 495 59.49 -40.99 29.12
C GLN A 495 59.33 -42.46 29.50
N ASP A 496 58.09 -42.95 29.56
CA ASP A 496 57.81 -44.36 29.86
C ASP A 496 58.39 -45.32 28.78
N GLN A 497 58.45 -44.88 27.52
CA GLN A 497 59.10 -45.66 26.44
C GLN A 497 60.64 -45.64 26.52
N GLN A 498 61.26 -44.61 27.10
CA GLN A 498 62.71 -44.60 27.32
C GLN A 498 63.13 -45.43 28.54
N GLU A 499 62.25 -45.67 29.50
CA GLU A 499 62.52 -46.50 30.67
C GLU A 499 62.17 -47.99 30.49
N GLN A 500 61.72 -48.43 29.30
CA GLN A 500 61.64 -49.87 29.03
C GLN A 500 63.04 -50.50 29.10
N PRO A 501 63.30 -51.43 30.05
CA PRO A 501 64.59 -52.11 30.15
C PRO A 501 64.86 -52.85 28.85
N GLN A 502 66.04 -52.65 28.26
CA GLN A 502 66.51 -53.44 27.13
C GLN A 502 66.38 -54.92 27.47
N LEU A 503 65.41 -55.59 26.85
CA LEU A 503 65.29 -57.05 26.92
C LEU A 503 66.63 -57.64 26.46
N PRO A 504 67.23 -58.57 27.23
CA PRO A 504 68.51 -59.16 26.87
C PRO A 504 68.43 -59.80 25.49
N GLN A 505 69.35 -59.40 24.61
CA GLN A 505 69.48 -59.89 23.25
C GLN A 505 69.49 -61.42 23.23
N GLN A 506 68.49 -62.03 22.59
CA GLN A 506 68.51 -63.46 22.31
C GLN A 506 69.66 -63.78 21.35
N PRO A 507 70.38 -64.90 21.55
CA PRO A 507 71.48 -65.30 20.68
C PRO A 507 71.01 -65.56 19.26
N GLN A 508 71.75 -65.03 18.29
CA GLN A 508 71.55 -65.21 16.85
C GLN A 508 71.48 -66.71 16.48
N GLN A 509 70.39 -67.12 15.87
CA GLN A 509 70.30 -68.42 15.19
C GLN A 509 71.07 -68.37 13.86
N PRO A 510 71.83 -69.42 13.52
CA PRO A 510 72.62 -69.47 12.30
C PRO A 510 71.74 -69.62 11.04
N GLN A 511 72.11 -68.85 10.02
CA GLN A 511 71.54 -68.91 8.66
C GLN A 511 71.68 -70.32 8.08
N GLN A 512 70.56 -70.88 7.60
CA GLN A 512 70.58 -72.05 6.71
C GLN A 512 70.74 -71.61 5.25
N PRO A 513 71.48 -72.38 4.42
CA PRO A 513 71.71 -72.05 3.02
C PRO A 513 70.48 -72.38 2.16
N GLN A 514 70.14 -71.45 1.26
CA GLN A 514 69.11 -71.64 0.25
C GLN A 514 69.62 -72.57 -0.87
N GLN A 515 68.79 -73.57 -1.21
CA GLN A 515 68.83 -74.31 -2.48
C GLN A 515 67.77 -73.77 -3.42
#